data_AF-A0A7L8S8B5-F1
#
_entry.id   AF-A0A7L8S8B5-F1
#
_cell.length_a   1.000
_cell.length_b   1.000
_cell.length_c   1.000
_cell.angle_alpha   90.00
_cell.angle_beta   90.00
_cell.angle_gamma   90.00
#
_symmetry.space_group_name_H-M   'P 1'
#
loop_
_entity.id
_entity.type
_entity.pdbx_description
1 polymer ?
#
loop_
_entity_poly.entity_id
_entity_poly.type
_entity_poly.pdbx_seq_one_letter_code
_entity_poly.pdbx_strand_id
1 'polypeptide(L)'
;MKRPLLMAQQHFDQFTPAFMAYLPENLHVYDAFEREAMRVVRRGFEHYSARTIIEVLRHNSALAERAGPWKLNDWHTPYLARLFALLNPAFAGLFEFRVTKAVGRGRAAAANDPSMGGAD
;
A
#
# COMPACT_ATOMS: atom_id res chain seq x y z
N MET A 1 10.66 -12.74 -12.69
CA MET A 1 10.26 -11.62 -11.80
C MET A 1 9.19 -12.13 -10.83
N LYS A 2 9.22 -11.80 -9.54
CA LYS A 2 8.22 -12.32 -8.57
C LYS A 2 6.83 -11.70 -8.82
N ARG A 3 5.75 -12.47 -8.59
CA ARG A 3 4.35 -12.04 -8.81
C ARG A 3 4.00 -10.69 -8.17
N PRO A 4 4.43 -10.37 -6.93
CA PRO A 4 4.14 -9.07 -6.33
C PRO A 4 4.79 -7.88 -7.04
N LEU A 5 6.00 -8.06 -7.59
CA LEU A 5 6.68 -7.01 -8.35
C LEU A 5 5.97 -6.73 -9.68
N LEU A 6 5.49 -7.78 -10.36
CA LEU A 6 4.77 -7.63 -11.61
C LEU A 6 3.46 -6.86 -11.40
N MET A 7 2.68 -7.24 -10.38
CA MET A 7 1.44 -6.52 -10.05
C MET A 7 1.71 -5.06 -9.68
N ALA A 8 2.72 -4.80 -8.84
CA ALA A 8 3.06 -3.44 -8.46
C ALA A 8 3.46 -2.59 -9.68
N GLN A 9 4.19 -3.18 -10.64
CA GLN A 9 4.59 -2.48 -11.87
C GLN A 9 3.44 -2.23 -12.83
N GLN A 10 2.50 -3.17 -12.95
CA GLN A 10 1.29 -3.01 -13.78
C GLN A 10 0.32 -1.95 -13.23
N HIS A 11 0.34 -1.73 -11.91
CA HIS A 11 -0.49 -0.76 -11.21
C HIS A 11 0.34 0.38 -10.59
N PHE A 12 1.39 0.82 -11.29
CA PHE A 12 2.37 1.79 -10.77
C PHE A 12 1.70 3.10 -10.27
N ASP A 13 0.62 3.54 -10.93
CA ASP A 13 -0.17 4.72 -10.58
C ASP A 13 -0.83 4.64 -9.19
N GLN A 14 -0.98 3.43 -8.64
CA GLN A 14 -1.54 3.21 -7.31
C GLN A 14 -0.50 3.24 -6.18
N PHE A 15 0.79 3.37 -6.50
CA PHE A 15 1.90 3.31 -5.58
C PHE A 15 2.77 4.57 -5.64
N THR A 16 3.44 4.88 -4.56
CA THR A 16 4.44 5.96 -4.57
C THR A 16 5.76 5.46 -5.15
N PRO A 17 6.58 6.33 -5.78
CA PRO A 17 7.92 5.97 -6.22
C PRO A 17 8.78 5.37 -5.09
N ALA A 18 8.63 5.89 -3.86
CA ALA A 18 9.32 5.37 -2.69
C ALA A 18 8.93 3.92 -2.35
N PHE A 19 7.64 3.57 -2.44
CA PHE A 19 7.20 2.18 -2.26
C PHE A 19 7.71 1.27 -3.39
N MET A 20 7.70 1.76 -4.63
CA MET A 20 8.18 1.01 -5.79
C MET A 20 9.69 0.72 -5.72
N ALA A 21 10.48 1.64 -5.15
CA ALA A 21 11.90 1.40 -4.87
C ALA A 21 12.11 0.46 -3.66
N TYR A 22 11.27 0.56 -2.64
CA TYR A 22 11.33 -0.27 -1.43
C TYR A 22 11.02 -1.75 -1.69
N LEU A 23 9.98 -2.03 -2.49
CA LEU A 23 9.40 -3.36 -2.61
C LEU A 23 10.39 -4.44 -3.11
N PRO A 24 11.21 -4.23 -4.16
CA PRO A 24 12.17 -5.23 -4.64
C PRO A 24 13.17 -5.69 -3.57
N GLU A 25 13.66 -4.76 -2.75
CA GLU A 25 14.62 -5.03 -1.67
C GLU A 25 13.95 -5.67 -0.44
N ASN A 26 12.65 -5.45 -0.27
CA ASN A 26 11.90 -5.84 0.92
C ASN A 26 10.78 -6.84 0.61
N LEU A 27 10.95 -7.66 -0.43
CA LEU A 27 9.95 -8.66 -0.82
C LEU A 27 9.58 -9.63 0.31
N HIS A 28 10.54 -9.98 1.16
CA HIS A 28 10.30 -10.83 2.33
C HIS A 28 9.30 -10.23 3.33
N VAL A 29 9.23 -8.90 3.41
CA VAL A 29 8.22 -8.18 4.22
C VAL A 29 6.84 -8.37 3.61
N TYR A 30 6.69 -8.20 2.29
CA TYR A 30 5.41 -8.46 1.62
C TYR A 30 4.99 -9.93 1.80
N ASP A 31 5.92 -10.87 1.59
CA ASP A 31 5.63 -12.29 1.75
C ASP A 31 5.15 -12.60 3.18
N ALA A 32 5.73 -11.95 4.20
CA ALA A 32 5.29 -12.09 5.59
C ALA A 32 3.93 -11.44 5.85
N PHE A 33 3.70 -10.25 5.30
CA PHE A 33 2.44 -9.55 5.39
C PHE A 33 1.30 -10.36 4.78
N GLU A 34 1.49 -10.90 3.57
CA GLU A 34 0.51 -11.73 2.88
C GLU A 34 0.19 -13.00 3.68
N ARG A 35 1.20 -13.66 4.27
CA ARG A 35 0.97 -14.83 5.12
C ARG A 35 0.09 -14.52 6.32
N GLU A 36 0.33 -13.41 7.01
CA GLU A 36 -0.50 -13.00 8.14
C GLU A 36 -1.91 -12.59 7.70
N ALA A 37 -2.04 -11.83 6.61
CA ALA A 37 -3.34 -11.45 6.04
C ALA A 37 -4.17 -12.71 5.69
N MET A 38 -3.55 -13.71 5.06
CA MET A 38 -4.20 -14.99 4.76
C MET A 38 -4.55 -15.81 6.00
N ARG A 39 -3.84 -15.65 7.13
CA ARG A 39 -4.27 -16.26 8.41
C ARG A 39 -5.53 -15.58 8.94
N VAL A 40 -5.60 -14.26 8.83
CA VAL A 40 -6.78 -13.48 9.23
C VAL A 40 -8.00 -13.87 8.38
N VAL A 41 -7.86 -13.94 7.05
CA VAL A 41 -8.91 -14.41 6.14
C VAL A 41 -9.39 -15.81 6.52
N ARG A 42 -8.47 -16.75 6.75
CA ARG A 42 -8.82 -18.14 7.14
C ARG A 42 -9.54 -18.25 8.48
N ARG A 43 -9.45 -17.23 9.33
CA ARG A 43 -10.20 -17.15 10.59
C ARG A 43 -11.60 -16.55 10.42
N GLY A 44 -11.97 -16.12 9.21
CA GLY A 44 -13.29 -15.59 8.90
C GLY A 44 -13.48 -14.10 9.18
N PHE A 45 -12.38 -13.33 9.32
CA PHE A 45 -12.49 -11.88 9.45
C PHE A 45 -12.79 -11.24 8.09
N GLU A 46 -13.85 -10.43 8.05
CA GLU A 46 -14.24 -9.66 6.87
C GLU A 46 -13.48 -8.32 6.79
N HIS A 47 -13.13 -7.75 7.95
CA HIS A 47 -12.38 -6.50 8.07
C HIS A 47 -11.26 -6.63 9.10
N TYR A 48 -10.09 -6.09 8.77
CA TYR A 48 -8.92 -6.11 9.64
C TYR A 48 -8.00 -4.93 9.39
N SER A 49 -7.21 -4.56 10.40
CA SER A 49 -6.24 -3.47 10.30
C SER A 49 -4.93 -3.98 9.71
N ALA A 50 -4.53 -3.42 8.57
CA ALA A 50 -3.20 -3.64 8.01
C ALA A 50 -2.08 -3.23 8.99
N ARG A 51 -2.33 -2.18 9.79
CA ARG A 51 -1.39 -1.75 10.83
C ARG A 51 -1.17 -2.84 11.87
N THR A 52 -2.22 -3.54 12.29
CA THR A 52 -2.08 -4.64 13.26
C THR A 52 -1.17 -5.74 12.75
N ILE A 53 -1.25 -6.08 11.45
CA ILE A 53 -0.33 -7.06 10.85
C ILE A 53 1.12 -6.55 10.91
N ILE A 54 1.36 -5.28 10.60
CA ILE A 54 2.71 -4.69 10.65
C ILE A 54 3.28 -4.74 12.08
N GLU A 55 2.47 -4.45 13.11
CA GLU A 55 2.93 -4.55 14.50
C GLU A 55 3.29 -5.99 14.89
N VAL A 56 2.53 -7.00 14.41
CA VAL A 56 2.88 -8.41 14.59
C VAL A 56 4.21 -8.75 13.91
N LEU A 57 4.42 -8.28 12.67
CA LEU A 57 5.70 -8.47 11.97
C LEU A 57 6.85 -7.79 12.69
N ARG A 58 6.64 -6.58 13.22
CA ARG A 58 7.62 -5.82 13.99
C ARG A 58 8.02 -6.59 15.25
N HIS A 59 7.04 -7.06 16.02
CA HIS A 59 7.27 -7.88 17.20
C HIS A 59 8.06 -9.16 16.86
N ASN A 60 7.64 -9.90 15.84
CA ASN A 60 8.32 -11.13 15.43
C ASN A 60 9.75 -10.87 14.95
N SER A 61 9.98 -9.78 14.21
CA SER A 61 11.31 -9.40 13.75
C SER A 61 12.24 -8.99 14.89
N ALA A 62 11.71 -8.37 15.94
CA ALA A 62 12.48 -8.00 17.13
C ALA A 62 12.90 -9.22 17.96
N LEU A 63 12.06 -10.26 18.01
CA LEU A 63 12.35 -11.53 18.67
C LEU A 63 13.32 -12.43 17.89
N ALA A 64 13.50 -12.19 16.59
CA ALA A 64 14.42 -12.96 15.76
C ALA A 64 15.88 -12.49 15.99
N GLU A 65 16.47 -12.91 17.12
CA GLU A 65 17.79 -12.49 17.64
C GLU A 65 18.99 -12.59 16.68
N ARG A 66 18.86 -13.28 15.54
CA ARG A 66 19.99 -13.57 14.63
C ARG A 66 20.09 -12.68 13.38
N ALA A 67 19.04 -11.95 13.02
CA ALA A 67 19.01 -11.20 11.74
C ALA A 67 18.79 -9.69 11.89
N GLY A 68 18.56 -9.20 13.12
CA GLY A 68 18.21 -7.81 13.39
C GLY A 68 16.78 -7.45 12.97
N PRO A 69 16.23 -6.34 13.51
CA PRO A 69 14.86 -5.93 13.23
C PRO A 69 14.70 -5.57 11.75
N TRP A 70 13.57 -5.96 11.15
CA TRP A 70 13.25 -5.59 9.78
C TRP A 70 13.01 -4.09 9.65
N LYS A 71 13.41 -3.48 8.52
CA LYS A 71 13.13 -2.07 8.22
C LYS A 71 11.67 -1.89 7.80
N LEU A 72 10.77 -1.98 8.80
CA LEU A 72 9.34 -1.78 8.66
C LEU A 72 9.00 -0.30 8.91
N ASN A 73 8.91 0.45 7.81
CA ASN A 73 8.48 1.85 7.84
C ASN A 73 6.95 1.94 7.78
N ASP A 74 6.34 2.68 8.71
CA ASP A 74 4.88 2.83 8.82
C ASP A 74 4.23 3.35 7.53
N TRP A 75 4.93 4.16 6.74
CA TRP A 75 4.46 4.76 5.48
C TRP A 75 4.16 3.74 4.38
N HIS A 76 4.69 2.51 4.45
CA HIS A 76 4.46 1.47 3.43
C HIS A 76 3.23 0.59 3.70
N THR A 77 2.70 0.62 4.94
CA THR A 77 1.54 -0.17 5.36
C THR A 77 0.33 -0.11 4.41
N PRO A 78 -0.18 1.08 4.00
CA PRO A 78 -1.34 1.13 3.10
C PRO A 78 -1.04 0.54 1.72
N TYR A 79 0.20 0.61 1.26
CA TYR A 79 0.61 0.08 -0.05
C TYR A 79 0.78 -1.45 -0.01
N LEU A 80 1.25 -2.02 1.10
CA LEU A 80 1.25 -3.48 1.31
C LEU A 80 -0.18 -4.05 1.28
N ALA A 81 -1.11 -3.39 1.98
CA ALA A 81 -2.53 -3.76 1.95
C ALA A 81 -3.14 -3.66 0.54
N ARG A 82 -2.80 -2.61 -0.21
CA ARG A 82 -3.28 -2.42 -1.59
C ARG A 82 -2.73 -3.49 -2.52
N LEU A 83 -1.44 -3.81 -2.41
CA LEU A 83 -0.81 -4.88 -3.18
C LEU A 83 -1.44 -6.24 -2.87
N PHE A 84 -1.76 -6.51 -1.59
CA PHE A 84 -2.51 -7.71 -1.21
C PHE A 84 -3.88 -7.78 -1.89
N ALA A 85 -4.65 -6.68 -1.90
CA ALA A 85 -5.96 -6.64 -2.53
C ALA A 85 -5.89 -6.87 -4.05
N LEU A 86 -4.86 -6.33 -4.72
CA LEU A 86 -4.63 -6.56 -6.15
C LEU A 86 -4.27 -8.04 -6.44
N LEU A 87 -3.43 -8.64 -5.59
CA LEU A 87 -2.99 -10.02 -5.75
C LEU A 87 -4.05 -11.05 -5.36
N ASN A 88 -4.96 -10.67 -4.46
CA ASN A 88 -6.01 -11.50 -3.90
C ASN A 88 -7.38 -10.79 -3.99
N PRO A 89 -7.96 -10.63 -5.21
CA PRO A 89 -9.19 -9.86 -5.41
C PRO A 89 -10.38 -10.35 -4.60
N ALA A 90 -10.47 -11.66 -4.32
CA ALA A 90 -11.52 -12.25 -3.49
C ALA A 90 -11.50 -11.73 -2.04
N PHE A 91 -10.38 -11.19 -1.58
CA PHE A 91 -10.19 -10.68 -0.22
C PHE A 91 -9.86 -9.18 -0.20
N ALA A 92 -10.17 -8.46 -1.28
CA ALA A 92 -9.91 -7.04 -1.39
C ALA A 92 -10.63 -6.20 -0.31
N GLY A 93 -11.73 -6.72 0.25
CA GLY A 93 -12.49 -6.08 1.34
C GLY A 93 -11.86 -6.22 2.73
N LEU A 94 -10.79 -7.01 2.89
CA LEU A 94 -10.16 -7.24 4.18
C LEU A 94 -9.63 -5.96 4.83
N PHE A 95 -9.15 -5.01 4.04
CA PHE A 95 -8.56 -3.77 4.52
C PHE A 95 -9.40 -2.56 4.12
N GLU A 96 -9.58 -1.63 5.05
CA GLU A 96 -10.17 -0.33 4.73
C GLU A 96 -9.12 0.63 4.17
N PHE A 97 -9.34 1.12 2.95
CA PHE A 97 -8.51 2.15 2.35
C PHE A 97 -9.13 3.52 2.58
N ARG A 98 -8.40 4.40 3.27
CA ARG A 98 -8.80 5.80 3.37
C ARG A 98 -8.64 6.45 1.99
N VAL A 99 -9.73 6.93 1.41
CA VAL A 99 -9.67 7.87 0.29
C VAL A 99 -9.22 9.21 0.85
N THR A 100 -7.94 9.52 0.75
CA THR A 100 -7.50 10.90 0.96
C THR A 100 -8.07 11.75 -0.18
N LYS A 101 -8.88 12.76 0.15
CA LYS A 101 -9.37 13.81 -0.78
C LYS A 101 -8.19 14.69 -1.27
N ALA A 102 -7.15 14.09 -1.81
CA ALA A 102 -6.01 14.77 -2.43
C ALA A 102 -6.06 14.69 -3.97
N VAL A 103 -7.22 14.32 -4.53
CA VAL A 103 -7.53 14.43 -5.98
C VAL A 103 -8.74 15.35 -6.15
N GLY A 104 -8.62 16.58 -5.66
CA GLY A 104 -9.66 17.60 -5.78
C GLY A 104 -9.14 19.03 -5.99
N ARG A 105 -7.81 19.24 -6.02
CA ARG A 105 -7.19 20.56 -6.24
C ARG A 105 -6.27 20.63 -7.46
N GLY A 106 -6.46 19.73 -8.43
CA GLY A 106 -5.66 19.69 -9.67
C GLY A 106 -6.45 19.84 -10.97
N ARG A 107 -7.78 19.94 -10.93
CA ARG A 107 -8.61 20.04 -12.16
C ARG A 107 -9.66 21.16 -12.18
N ALA A 108 -9.73 22.01 -11.14
CA ALA A 108 -10.68 23.13 -11.09
C ALA A 108 -10.03 24.52 -11.30
N ALA A 109 -8.70 24.61 -11.40
CA ALA A 109 -8.00 25.90 -11.53
C ALA A 109 -7.69 26.32 -12.99
N ALA A 110 -8.06 25.52 -13.98
CA ALA A 110 -7.76 25.78 -15.40
C ALA A 110 -8.97 26.25 -16.24
N ALA A 111 -10.13 26.52 -15.61
CA ALA A 111 -11.36 26.84 -16.33
C ALA A 111 -11.96 28.23 -15.98
N ASN A 112 -11.23 29.09 -15.24
CA ASN A 112 -11.73 30.42 -14.87
C ASN A 112 -10.59 31.45 -14.78
N ASP A 113 -9.81 31.59 -15.85
CA ASP A 113 -8.97 32.77 -16.06
C ASP A 113 -9.64 33.66 -17.13
N PRO A 114 -10.32 34.77 -16.73
CA PRO A 114 -10.92 35.71 -17.68
C PRO A 114 -9.95 36.83 -18.10
N SER A 115 -8.64 36.72 -17.87
CA SER A 115 -7.68 37.76 -18.25
C SER A 115 -7.09 37.59 -19.65
N MET A 116 -7.93 37.52 -20.69
CA MET A 116 -7.51 37.71 -22.10
C MET A 116 -8.72 38.13 -22.95
N GLY A 117 -8.83 39.43 -23.23
CA GLY A 117 -9.81 40.02 -24.14
C GLY A 117 -10.42 41.26 -23.49
N GLY A 118 -10.30 42.48 -23.99
CA GLY A 118 -9.74 43.02 -25.22
C GLY A 118 -10.00 44.52 -25.10
N ALA A 119 -8.99 45.34 -25.38
CA ALA A 119 -9.19 46.78 -25.43
C ALA A 119 -9.83 47.12 -26.78
N ASP A 120 -11.01 47.74 -26.73
CA ASP A 120 -11.56 48.59 -27.78
C ASP A 120 -12.15 49.84 -27.11
#